data_AF-A0A7V3A7E5-F1
#
_entry.id   AF-A0A7V3A7E5-F1
#
_cell.length_a   1.000
_cell.length_b   1.000
_cell.length_c   1.000
_cell.angle_alpha   90.00
_cell.angle_beta   90.00
_cell.angle_gamma   90.00
#
_symmetry.space_group_name_H-M   'P 1'
#
loop_
_entity.id
_entity.type
_entity.pdbx_description
1 polymer ?
#
loop_
_entity_poly.entity_id
_entity_poly.type
_entity_poly.pdbx_seq_one_letter_code
_entity_poly.pdbx_strand_id
1 'polypeptide(L)'
;MNRGLDRKSALPFYSYFTDENGYLFVMTYEPGKKPGEYMYDVISPEGKLVNKVSLGPYFSAGNILAKVLGNHLYLVREKESGEKVIFVYRIY
;
A
#
# COMPACT_ATOMS: atom_id res chain seq x y z
N MET A 1 40.57 10.36 -6.53
CA MET A 1 39.87 9.49 -5.56
C MET A 1 38.42 9.95 -5.50
N ASN A 2 37.54 9.42 -6.36
CA ASN A 2 36.12 9.78 -6.35
C ASN A 2 35.36 8.77 -5.49
N ARG A 3 34.83 9.21 -4.35
CA ARG A 3 33.88 8.43 -3.57
C ARG A 3 32.58 8.38 -4.37
N GLY A 4 32.31 7.25 -5.01
CA GLY A 4 31.02 6.96 -5.61
C GLY A 4 29.96 7.04 -4.51
N LEU A 5 29.11 8.07 -4.58
CA LEU A 5 27.85 8.08 -3.86
C LEU A 5 27.03 6.91 -4.42
N ASP A 6 26.99 5.81 -3.67
CA ASP A 6 26.00 4.76 -3.82
C ASP A 6 24.62 5.39 -3.57
N ARG A 7 24.05 5.99 -4.62
CA ARG A 7 22.65 6.38 -4.63
C ARG A 7 21.87 5.07 -4.58
N LYS A 8 21.59 4.58 -3.37
CA LYS A 8 20.52 3.60 -3.13
C LYS A 8 19.30 4.09 -3.90
N SER A 9 19.05 3.48 -5.06
CA SER A 9 17.89 3.78 -5.88
C SER A 9 16.68 3.57 -5.00
N ALA A 10 15.85 4.59 -4.81
CA ALA A 10 14.55 4.41 -4.19
C ALA A 10 13.85 3.26 -4.93
N LEU A 11 13.42 2.24 -4.20
CA LEU A 11 12.68 1.13 -4.81
C LEU A 11 11.47 1.73 -5.52
N PRO A 12 11.21 1.38 -6.79
CA PRO A 12 10.07 1.93 -7.50
C PRO A 12 8.80 1.53 -6.74
N PHE A 13 8.13 2.53 -6.18
CA PHE A 13 6.84 2.39 -5.51
C PHE A 13 5.80 3.22 -6.26
N TYR A 14 4.56 2.75 -6.25
CA TYR A 14 3.46 3.42 -6.94
C TYR A 14 2.75 4.43 -6.04
N SER A 15 2.48 4.04 -4.80
CA SER A 15 1.84 4.88 -3.78
C SER A 15 2.20 4.37 -2.37
N TYR A 16 1.89 5.17 -1.35
CA TYR A 16 2.03 4.75 0.03
C TYR A 16 0.97 5.41 0.91
N PHE A 17 0.77 4.86 2.11
CA PHE A 17 -0.03 5.45 3.17
C PHE A 17 0.55 5.07 4.54
N THR A 18 0.11 5.78 5.58
CA THR A 18 0.44 5.44 6.97
C THR A 18 -0.82 5.07 7.74
N ASP A 19 -0.69 4.22 8.76
CA ASP A 19 -1.75 4.03 9.74
C ASP A 19 -1.63 5.01 10.93
N GLU A 20 -2.50 4.84 11.93
CA GLU A 20 -2.50 5.66 13.15
C GLU A 20 -1.33 5.37 14.09
N ASN A 21 -0.65 4.23 13.93
CA ASN A 21 0.51 3.84 14.72
C ASN A 21 1.85 4.26 14.08
N GLY A 22 1.81 4.91 12.91
CA GLY A 22 2.99 5.39 12.19
C GLY A 22 3.68 4.33 11.32
N TYR A 23 3.07 3.16 11.10
CA TYR A 23 3.58 2.22 10.11
C TYR A 23 3.33 2.75 8.72
N LEU A 24 4.34 2.63 7.85
CA LEU A 24 4.30 3.03 6.46
C LEU A 24 4.06 1.81 5.58
N PHE A 25 3.01 1.87 4.77
CA PHE A 25 2.63 0.84 3.80
C PHE A 25 3.01 1.32 2.41
N VAL A 26 4.00 0.69 1.78
CA VAL A 26 4.51 1.06 0.47
C VAL A 26 3.99 0.09 -0.58
N MET A 27 3.15 0.57 -1.49
CA MET A 27 2.60 -0.22 -2.60
C MET A 27 3.66 -0.45 -3.66
N THR A 28 4.00 -1.71 -3.91
CA THR A 28 4.92 -2.09 -4.98
C THR A 28 4.16 -2.27 -6.30
N TYR A 29 4.89 -2.47 -7.39
CA TYR A 29 4.32 -2.84 -8.68
C TYR A 29 3.98 -4.35 -8.79
N GLU A 30 4.31 -5.13 -7.76
CA GLU A 30 4.06 -6.57 -7.76
C GLU A 30 2.57 -6.86 -7.53
N PRO A 31 1.98 -7.78 -8.31
CA PRO A 31 0.61 -8.19 -8.10
C PRO A 31 0.46 -8.91 -6.76
N GLY A 32 -0.65 -8.64 -6.09
CA GLY A 32 -1.04 -9.30 -4.84
C GLY A 32 -1.56 -10.72 -5.06
N LYS A 33 -2.04 -11.32 -3.97
CA LYS A 33 -2.56 -12.70 -3.91
C LYS A 33 -3.88 -12.87 -4.66
N LYS A 34 -4.65 -11.79 -4.88
CA LYS A 34 -5.93 -11.82 -5.61
C LYS A 34 -5.93 -10.80 -6.75
N PRO A 35 -6.77 -11.01 -7.78
CA PRO A 35 -6.92 -10.04 -8.87
C PRO A 35 -7.21 -8.62 -8.37
N GLY A 36 -6.40 -7.67 -8.83
CA GLY A 36 -6.51 -6.26 -8.45
C GLY A 36 -6.00 -5.93 -7.05
N GLU A 37 -5.29 -6.84 -6.38
CA GLU A 37 -4.47 -6.52 -5.21
C GLU A 37 -3.02 -6.26 -5.62
N TYR A 38 -2.27 -5.60 -4.75
CA TYR A 38 -0.84 -5.33 -4.88
C TYR A 38 -0.12 -5.79 -3.62
N MET A 39 1.17 -6.10 -3.76
CA MET A 39 2.02 -6.30 -2.60
C MET A 39 2.39 -4.95 -1.97
N TYR A 40 2.38 -4.94 -0.63
CA TYR A 40 2.77 -3.81 0.18
C TYR A 40 3.90 -4.21 1.11
N ASP A 41 4.97 -3.43 1.11
CA ASP A 41 6.02 -3.48 2.13
C ASP A 41 5.55 -2.67 3.35
N VAL A 42 5.53 -3.30 4.52
CA VAL A 42 5.15 -2.66 5.79
C VAL A 42 6.40 -2.29 6.56
N ILE A 43 6.60 -1.00 6.75
CA ILE A 43 7.78 -0.42 7.38
C ILE A 43 7.37 0.15 8.74
N SER A 44 8.09 -0.23 9.80
CA SER A 44 7.83 0.28 11.15
C SER A 44 8.19 1.76 11.29
N PRO A 45 7.71 2.46 12.34
CA PRO A 45 8.09 3.84 12.62
C PRO A 45 9.62 4.05 12.72
N GLU A 46 10.38 3.02 13.10
CA GLU A 46 11.84 3.03 13.17
C GLU A 46 12.52 2.79 11.81
N GLY A 47 11.75 2.65 10.72
CA GLY A 47 12.25 2.46 9.37
C GLY A 47 12.61 1.01 9.01
N LYS A 48 12.15 0.01 9.77
CA LYS A 48 12.45 -1.41 9.51
C LYS A 48 11.34 -2.06 8.68
N LEU A 49 11.68 -2.82 7.65
CA LEU A 49 10.73 -3.69 6.97
C LEU A 49 10.30 -4.82 7.92
N VAL A 50 9.03 -4.86 8.31
CA VAL A 50 8.49 -5.82 9.28
C VAL A 50 7.53 -6.84 8.67
N ASN A 51 6.91 -6.52 7.53
CA ASN A 51 5.97 -7.44 6.88
C ASN A 51 5.81 -7.14 5.38
N LYS A 52 5.20 -8.10 4.67
CA LYS A 52 4.70 -7.94 3.31
C LYS A 52 3.24 -8.42 3.25
N VAL A 53 2.32 -7.55 2.83
CA VAL A 53 0.89 -7.83 2.81
C VAL A 53 0.29 -7.62 1.43
N SER A 54 -0.78 -8.35 1.12
CA SER A 54 -1.53 -8.20 -0.14
C SER A 54 -2.81 -7.43 0.15
N LEU A 55 -2.97 -6.26 -0.47
CA LEU A 55 -4.10 -5.36 -0.24
C LEU A 55 -4.62 -4.80 -1.57
N GLY A 56 -5.86 -4.33 -1.58
CA GLY A 56 -6.36 -3.54 -2.71
C GLY A 56 -5.68 -2.16 -2.79
N PRO A 57 -5.78 -1.47 -3.94
CA PRO A 57 -5.08 -0.21 -4.16
C PRO A 57 -5.60 0.89 -3.25
N TYR A 58 -4.69 1.53 -2.51
CA TYR A 58 -5.00 2.73 -1.74
C TYR A 58 -5.24 3.94 -2.65
N PHE A 59 -4.43 4.06 -3.70
CA PHE A 59 -4.49 5.13 -4.69
C PHE A 59 -4.39 4.53 -6.09
N SER A 60 -5.22 5.00 -7.01
CA SER A 60 -5.13 4.62 -8.43
C SER A 60 -5.66 5.74 -9.30
N ALA A 61 -4.99 5.99 -10.43
CA ALA A 61 -5.42 6.95 -11.45
C ALA A 61 -5.82 8.34 -10.89
N GLY A 62 -5.06 8.87 -9.93
CA GLY A 62 -5.33 10.20 -9.35
C GLY A 62 -6.32 10.21 -8.17
N ASN A 63 -6.92 9.07 -7.82
CA ASN A 63 -7.97 8.99 -6.81
C ASN A 63 -7.51 8.18 -5.60
N ILE A 64 -7.82 8.70 -4.40
CA ILE A 64 -7.75 7.91 -3.15
C ILE A 64 -8.98 7.00 -3.13
N LEU A 65 -8.75 5.70 -3.12
CA LEU A 65 -9.81 4.68 -3.17
C LEU A 65 -10.09 4.07 -1.80
N ALA A 66 -9.16 4.21 -0.87
CA ALA A 66 -9.25 3.60 0.45
C ALA A 66 -8.97 4.56 1.60
N LYS A 67 -9.44 4.19 2.78
CA LYS A 67 -9.11 4.84 4.05
C LYS A 67 -8.62 3.79 5.04
N VAL A 68 -7.63 4.16 5.85
CA VAL A 68 -7.16 3.34 6.96
C VAL A 68 -7.72 3.86 8.27
N LEU A 69 -8.25 2.95 9.08
CA LEU A 69 -8.77 3.25 10.42
C LEU A 69 -8.82 1.96 11.24
N GLY A 70 -8.36 2.00 12.50
CA GLY A 70 -8.56 0.90 13.44
C GLY A 70 -8.04 -0.43 12.93
N ASN A 71 -6.80 -0.48 12.41
CA ASN A 71 -6.16 -1.68 11.86
C ASN A 71 -6.85 -2.30 10.62
N HIS A 72 -7.66 -1.51 9.90
CA HIS A 72 -8.31 -1.93 8.67
C HIS A 72 -8.09 -0.95 7.53
N LEU A 73 -7.99 -1.49 6.30
CA LEU A 73 -8.09 -0.73 5.07
C LEU A 73 -9.49 -0.94 4.48
N TYR A 74 -10.24 0.15 4.37
CA TYR A 74 -11.58 0.21 3.79
C TYR A 74 -11.47 0.73 2.36
N LEU A 75 -11.68 -0.14 1.39
CA LEU A 75 -11.58 0.16 -0.04
C LEU A 75 -12.97 0.22 -0.66
N VAL A 76 -13.30 1.33 -1.31
CA VAL A 76 -14.51 1.43 -2.12
C VAL A 76 -14.20 0.93 -3.53
N ARG A 77 -15.03 0.01 -4.05
CA ARG A 77 -15.03 -0.37 -5.46
C ARG A 77 -16.43 -0.26 -6.04
N GLU A 78 -16.50 0.05 -7.32
CA GLU A 78 -17.73 -0.02 -8.10
C GLU A 78 -17.76 -1.33 -8.87
N LYS A 79 -18.89 -2.05 -8.81
CA LYS A 79 -19.15 -3.20 -9.68
C LYS A 79 -19.50 -2.71 -11.08
N GLU A 80 -19.46 -3.63 -12.05
CA GLU A 80 -19.95 -3.35 -13.41
C GLU A 80 -21.42 -2.89 -13.45
N SER A 81 -22.23 -3.28 -12.46
CA SER A 81 -23.62 -2.82 -12.32
C SER A 81 -23.76 -1.37 -11.84
N GLY A 82 -22.67 -0.70 -11.47
CA GLY A 82 -22.68 0.64 -10.86
C GLY A 82 -22.87 0.64 -9.33
N GLU A 83 -23.08 -0.52 -8.71
CA GLU A 83 -23.16 -0.62 -7.25
C GLU A 83 -21.80 -0.42 -6.60
N LYS A 84 -21.74 0.43 -5.57
CA LYS A 84 -20.54 0.60 -4.74
C LYS A 84 -20.53 -0.41 -3.60
N VAL A 85 -19.39 -1.07 -3.44
CA VAL A 85 -19.12 -2.01 -2.36
C VAL A 85 -17.89 -1.58 -1.58
N ILE A 86 -17.88 -1.92 -0.30
CA ILE A 86 -16.73 -1.71 0.58
C ILE A 86 -16.06 -3.06 0.81
N PHE A 87 -14.80 -3.15 0.41
CA PHE A 87 -13.91 -4.25 0.79
C PHE A 87 -13.15 -3.85 2.05
N VAL A 88 -13.10 -4.75 3.02
CA VAL A 88 -12.39 -4.53 4.28
C VAL A 88 -11.24 -5.50 4.37
N TYR A 89 -10.03 -4.95 4.51
CA TYR A 89 -8.80 -5.70 4.70
C TYR A 89 -8.29 -5.48 6.12
N ARG A 90 -7.92 -6.55 6.80
CA ARG A 90 -7.20 -6.47 8.07
C ARG A 90 -5.70 -6.31 7.78
N ILE A 91 -5.08 -5.29 8.35
CA ILE A 91 -3.66 -4.95 8.08
C ILE A 91 -2.69 -5.44 9.17
N TYR A 92 -3.21 -5.91 10.33
CA TYR A 92 -2.45 -6.55 11.43
C TYR A 92 -3.14 -7.79 11.98
#